data_AF-A0A158INE5-F1
#
_entry.id   AF-A0A158INE5-F1
#
_cell.length_a   1.000
_cell.length_b   1.000
_cell.length_c   1.000
_cell.angle_alpha   90.00
_cell.angle_beta   90.00
_cell.angle_gamma   90.00
#
_symmetry.space_group_name_H-M   'P 1'
#
loop_
_entity.id
_entity.type
_entity.pdbx_description
1 polymer ?
#
loop_
_entity_poly.entity_id
_entity_poly.type
_entity_poly.pdbx_seq_one_letter_code
_entity_poly.pdbx_strand_id
1 'polypeptide(L)'
;MKNLLVSLDRLADFDEIIDVRTPLEFADDHIPGAINAPVLSNEERVLVGTMYKQVSPFEASRVGAALVARNIAQHLDTTFAGRPRNWRPLIYCWRGGTRSGSVTTVFSMIGWQARQLEGGYKTYRRATLDTLDHLPTTFRYIALTGPTGSGKTRLLHALREAGAQTLDLEQLAAHRGSLLGALPGEPQPSQKWFDTLLVGALRSFDPARPVFVEAESRRIGAISLPLALVESFHRGACVEVEASREDRATFLLHDYAHLFQRPESFKEQLSRLIGLHSRERVSGWHALIDAGREAELARELIDLHYDPAYARSSRQNFSELSRATHMLFRPNGADVVEQARALLARLDSARSAERPPVSPPITPA
;
A
#
# COMPACT_ATOMS: atom_id res chain seq x y z
N MET A 1 -29.91 -9.91 -21.84
CA MET A 1 -28.58 -9.73 -21.21
C MET A 1 -28.56 -8.71 -20.07
N LYS A 2 -29.35 -7.61 -20.07
CA LYS A 2 -29.39 -6.66 -18.93
C LYS A 2 -29.65 -7.32 -17.57
N ASN A 3 -30.45 -8.40 -17.54
CA ASN A 3 -30.76 -9.14 -16.31
C ASN A 3 -29.58 -9.90 -15.68
N LEU A 4 -28.41 -9.93 -16.32
CA LEU A 4 -27.20 -10.56 -15.80
C LEU A 4 -26.20 -9.54 -15.20
N LEU A 5 -26.49 -8.25 -15.30
CA LEU A 5 -25.64 -7.20 -14.75
C LEU A 5 -25.88 -7.02 -13.26
N VAL A 6 -24.79 -6.79 -12.52
CA VAL A 6 -24.81 -6.56 -11.07
C VAL A 6 -23.88 -5.40 -10.72
N SER A 7 -24.31 -4.58 -9.78
CA SER A 7 -23.59 -3.43 -9.27
C SER A 7 -22.46 -3.82 -8.31
N LEU A 8 -21.54 -2.89 -8.07
CA LEU A 8 -20.32 -3.13 -7.29
C LEU A 8 -20.58 -3.39 -5.79
N ASP A 9 -21.68 -2.90 -5.23
CA ASP A 9 -22.06 -3.11 -3.82
C ASP A 9 -22.41 -4.57 -3.50
N ARG A 10 -22.63 -5.41 -4.52
CA ARG A 10 -23.06 -6.81 -4.37
C ARG A 10 -21.95 -7.83 -4.56
N LEU A 11 -20.67 -7.42 -4.54
CA LEU A 11 -19.54 -8.35 -4.69
C LEU A 11 -19.61 -9.54 -3.71
N ALA A 12 -20.04 -9.29 -2.46
CA ALA A 12 -20.10 -10.29 -1.41
C ALA A 12 -21.20 -11.35 -1.60
N ASP A 13 -22.12 -11.16 -2.55
CA ASP A 13 -23.21 -12.11 -2.81
C ASP A 13 -22.75 -13.35 -3.61
N PHE A 14 -21.52 -13.34 -4.12
CA PHE A 14 -20.99 -14.31 -5.07
C PHE A 14 -19.93 -15.21 -4.44
N ASP A 15 -19.88 -16.45 -4.91
CA ASP A 15 -18.98 -17.48 -4.38
C ASP A 15 -17.54 -17.29 -4.89
N GLU A 16 -17.39 -16.69 -6.07
CA GLU A 16 -16.08 -16.43 -6.70
C GLU A 16 -16.16 -15.21 -7.63
N ILE A 17 -15.16 -14.34 -7.57
CA ILE A 17 -15.00 -13.20 -8.47
C ILE A 17 -13.96 -13.57 -9.53
N ILE A 18 -14.30 -13.41 -10.80
CA ILE A 18 -13.48 -13.85 -11.93
C ILE A 18 -13.11 -12.65 -12.79
N ASP A 19 -11.82 -12.34 -12.84
CA ASP A 19 -11.26 -11.38 -13.78
C ASP A 19 -10.87 -12.08 -15.08
N VAL A 20 -11.57 -11.74 -16.16
CA VAL A 20 -11.27 -12.29 -17.50
C VAL A 20 -10.36 -11.39 -18.34
N ARG A 21 -9.76 -10.36 -17.73
CA ARG A 21 -8.68 -9.57 -18.34
C ARG A 21 -7.40 -10.38 -18.47
N THR A 22 -6.44 -9.85 -19.22
CA THR A 22 -5.16 -10.53 -19.43
C THR A 22 -4.34 -10.62 -18.14
N PRO A 23 -3.34 -11.52 -18.06
CA PRO A 23 -2.49 -11.63 -16.87
C PRO A 23 -1.80 -10.33 -16.47
N LEU A 24 -1.33 -9.52 -17.44
CA LEU A 24 -0.72 -8.22 -17.14
C LEU A 24 -1.74 -7.21 -16.58
N GLU A 25 -2.97 -7.21 -17.08
CA GLU A 25 -4.02 -6.33 -16.55
C GLU A 25 -4.43 -6.71 -15.12
N PHE A 26 -4.34 -8.00 -14.76
CA PHE A 26 -4.63 -8.52 -13.42
C PHE A 26 -3.49 -8.25 -12.45
N ALA A 27 -2.23 -8.45 -12.89
CA ALA A 27 -1.03 -8.16 -12.11
C ALA A 27 -0.87 -6.65 -11.83
N ASP A 28 -1.35 -5.78 -12.74
CA ASP A 28 -1.35 -4.33 -12.52
C ASP A 28 -2.25 -3.94 -11.35
N ASP A 29 -3.49 -4.45 -11.27
CA ASP A 29 -4.43 -4.29 -10.15
C ASP A 29 -5.68 -5.12 -10.44
N HIS A 30 -6.36 -5.63 -9.42
CA HIS A 30 -7.59 -6.42 -9.54
C HIS A 30 -8.48 -6.26 -8.30
N ILE A 31 -9.75 -6.65 -8.42
CA ILE A 31 -10.66 -6.67 -7.27
C ILE A 31 -10.14 -7.70 -6.25
N PRO A 32 -9.94 -7.34 -4.97
CA PRO A 32 -9.46 -8.28 -3.95
C PRO A 32 -10.29 -9.56 -3.88
N GLY A 33 -9.61 -10.70 -3.79
CA GLY A 33 -10.24 -12.02 -3.79
C GLY A 33 -10.64 -12.55 -5.18
N ALA A 34 -10.43 -11.79 -6.26
CA ALA A 34 -10.67 -12.29 -7.61
C ALA A 34 -9.59 -13.27 -8.08
N ILE A 35 -10.00 -14.28 -8.83
CA ILE A 35 -9.08 -15.14 -9.61
C ILE A 35 -8.96 -14.63 -11.04
N ASN A 36 -7.83 -14.90 -11.71
CA ASN A 36 -7.66 -14.57 -13.13
C ASN A 36 -7.99 -15.77 -14.02
N ALA A 37 -8.95 -15.61 -14.93
CA ALA A 37 -9.30 -16.58 -15.97
C ALA A 37 -9.35 -15.85 -17.34
N PRO A 38 -8.18 -15.53 -17.92
CA PRO A 38 -8.07 -14.65 -19.07
C PRO A 38 -8.73 -15.25 -20.31
N VAL A 39 -9.69 -14.53 -20.91
CA VAL A 39 -10.24 -14.94 -22.21
C VAL A 39 -9.40 -14.50 -23.41
N LEU A 40 -8.33 -13.75 -23.15
CA LEU A 40 -7.28 -13.42 -24.11
C LEU A 40 -5.93 -13.41 -23.37
N SER A 41 -4.87 -13.93 -24.01
CA SER A 41 -3.49 -13.69 -23.59
C SER A 41 -3.11 -12.20 -23.76
N ASN A 42 -1.93 -11.80 -23.25
CA ASN A 42 -1.43 -10.44 -23.46
C ASN A 42 -1.22 -10.16 -24.96
N GLU A 43 -0.65 -11.13 -25.68
CA GLU A 43 -0.35 -11.09 -27.10
C GLU A 43 -1.64 -11.08 -27.92
N GLU A 44 -2.60 -11.94 -27.59
CA GLU A 44 -3.91 -11.98 -28.24
C GLU A 44 -4.67 -10.67 -28.07
N ARG A 45 -4.60 -10.06 -26.87
CA ARG A 45 -5.18 -8.73 -26.63
C ARG A 45 -4.52 -7.67 -27.51
N VAL A 46 -3.19 -7.67 -27.62
CA VAL A 46 -2.46 -6.71 -28.47
C VAL A 46 -2.86 -6.89 -29.94
N LEU A 47 -2.96 -8.12 -30.41
CA LEU A 47 -3.40 -8.46 -31.76
C LEU A 47 -4.81 -7.90 -32.03
N VAL A 48 -5.79 -8.26 -31.19
CA VAL A 48 -7.19 -7.82 -31.33
C VAL A 48 -7.30 -6.30 -31.22
N GLY A 49 -6.59 -5.69 -30.28
CA GLY A 49 -6.59 -4.24 -30.08
C GLY A 49 -5.98 -3.49 -31.26
N THR A 50 -4.92 -4.03 -31.87
CA THR A 50 -4.28 -3.48 -33.06
C THR A 50 -5.20 -3.56 -34.27
N MET A 51 -5.77 -4.74 -34.54
CA MET A 51 -6.74 -4.91 -35.64
C MET A 51 -7.95 -3.99 -35.50
N TYR A 52 -8.45 -3.78 -34.27
CA TYR A 52 -9.60 -2.91 -34.02
C TYR A 52 -9.32 -1.47 -34.46
N LYS A 53 -8.09 -0.99 -34.24
CA LYS A 53 -7.67 0.36 -34.60
C LYS A 53 -7.23 0.50 -36.05
N GLN A 54 -6.52 -0.50 -36.59
CA GLN A 54 -5.81 -0.39 -37.86
C GLN A 54 -6.54 -1.04 -39.04
N VAL A 55 -7.43 -2.00 -38.78
CA VAL A 55 -8.14 -2.75 -39.84
C VAL A 55 -9.61 -2.39 -39.82
N SER A 56 -10.38 -2.95 -38.88
CA SER A 56 -11.77 -2.56 -38.63
C SER A 56 -12.28 -3.14 -37.30
N PRO A 57 -13.29 -2.50 -36.67
CA PRO A 57 -13.97 -3.06 -35.50
C PRO A 57 -14.60 -4.44 -35.74
N PHE A 58 -15.12 -4.69 -36.94
CA PHE A 58 -15.77 -5.96 -37.30
C PHE A 58 -14.75 -7.10 -37.37
N GLU A 59 -13.65 -6.92 -38.11
CA GLU A 59 -12.62 -7.96 -38.24
C GLU A 59 -11.96 -8.30 -36.89
N ALA A 60 -11.68 -7.27 -36.08
CA ALA A 60 -11.17 -7.48 -34.73
C ALA A 60 -12.15 -8.26 -33.85
N SER A 61 -13.45 -7.98 -33.99
CA SER A 61 -14.51 -8.68 -33.25
C SER A 61 -14.65 -10.14 -33.74
N ARG A 62 -14.54 -10.40 -35.05
CA ARG A 62 -14.58 -11.75 -35.63
C ARG A 62 -13.43 -12.62 -35.12
N VAL A 63 -12.19 -12.12 -35.20
CA VAL A 63 -11.01 -12.84 -34.70
C VAL A 63 -11.05 -12.97 -33.17
N GLY A 64 -11.37 -11.88 -32.47
CA GLY A 64 -11.46 -11.87 -31.01
C GLY A 64 -12.52 -12.83 -30.46
N ALA A 65 -13.67 -12.97 -31.13
CA ALA A 65 -14.71 -13.91 -30.73
C ALA A 65 -14.24 -15.37 -30.80
N ALA A 66 -13.50 -15.74 -31.85
CA ALA A 66 -12.95 -17.09 -31.99
C ALA A 66 -11.93 -17.41 -30.89
N LEU A 67 -11.04 -16.46 -30.56
CA LEU A 67 -10.05 -16.62 -29.48
C LEU A 67 -10.75 -16.75 -28.11
N VAL A 68 -11.67 -15.82 -27.81
CA VAL A 68 -12.45 -15.84 -26.57
C VAL A 68 -13.21 -17.15 -26.42
N ALA A 69 -13.85 -17.67 -27.47
CA ALA A 69 -14.58 -18.94 -27.41
C ALA A 69 -13.66 -20.13 -27.10
N ARG A 70 -12.47 -20.19 -27.71
CA ARG A 70 -11.47 -21.23 -27.42
C ARG A 70 -10.99 -21.18 -25.97
N ASN A 71 -10.69 -19.98 -25.48
CA ASN A 71 -10.19 -19.79 -24.11
C ASN A 71 -11.29 -20.07 -23.07
N ILE A 72 -12.56 -19.75 -23.37
CA ILE A 72 -13.69 -20.16 -22.52
C ILE A 72 -13.77 -21.69 -22.45
N ALA A 73 -13.70 -22.38 -23.60
CA ALA A 73 -13.73 -23.84 -23.62
C ALA A 73 -12.59 -24.45 -22.78
N GLN A 74 -11.37 -23.94 -22.93
CA GLN A 74 -10.23 -24.37 -22.12
C GLN A 74 -10.49 -24.20 -20.62
N HIS A 75 -11.05 -23.07 -20.18
CA HIS A 75 -11.37 -22.85 -18.78
C HIS A 75 -12.48 -23.75 -18.25
N LEU A 76 -13.47 -24.11 -19.09
CA LEU A 76 -14.50 -25.09 -18.72
C LEU A 76 -13.90 -26.48 -18.51
N ASP A 77 -12.94 -26.89 -19.36
CA ASP A 77 -12.26 -28.17 -19.25
C ASP A 77 -11.26 -28.23 -18.09
N THR A 78 -10.79 -27.07 -17.60
CA THR A 78 -9.72 -26.98 -16.60
C THR A 78 -10.17 -26.24 -15.33
N THR A 79 -10.03 -24.91 -15.31
CA THR A 79 -10.24 -24.04 -14.14
C THR A 79 -11.59 -24.27 -13.46
N PHE A 80 -12.64 -24.53 -14.24
CA PHE A 80 -14.02 -24.60 -13.76
C PHE A 80 -14.67 -25.98 -13.85
N ALA A 81 -13.93 -27.01 -14.27
CA ALA A 81 -14.47 -28.35 -14.51
C ALA A 81 -15.18 -28.96 -13.29
N GLY A 82 -14.72 -28.62 -12.08
CA GLY A 82 -15.26 -29.12 -10.80
C GLY A 82 -16.31 -28.23 -10.13
N ARG A 83 -16.76 -27.12 -10.76
CA ARG A 83 -17.68 -26.19 -10.10
C ARG A 83 -19.10 -26.76 -10.01
N PRO A 84 -19.76 -26.72 -8.83
CA PRO A 84 -21.07 -27.33 -8.64
C PRO A 84 -22.18 -26.57 -9.36
N ARG A 85 -23.34 -27.20 -9.55
CA ARG A 85 -24.50 -26.60 -10.25
C ARG A 85 -24.99 -25.29 -9.64
N ASN A 86 -24.93 -25.15 -8.32
CA ASN A 86 -25.41 -23.97 -7.59
C ASN A 86 -24.36 -22.84 -7.49
N TRP A 87 -23.21 -22.97 -8.14
CA TRP A 87 -22.15 -21.97 -8.11
C TRP A 87 -22.59 -20.62 -8.72
N ARG A 88 -22.22 -19.54 -8.04
CA ARG A 88 -22.56 -18.15 -8.38
C ARG A 88 -21.27 -17.35 -8.64
N PRO A 89 -20.72 -17.39 -9.87
CA PRO A 89 -19.59 -16.55 -10.23
C PRO A 89 -20.00 -15.13 -10.61
N LEU A 90 -19.21 -14.16 -10.17
CA LEU A 90 -19.26 -12.79 -10.69
C LEU A 90 -18.09 -12.55 -11.64
N ILE A 91 -18.38 -12.24 -12.89
CA ILE A 91 -17.39 -12.13 -13.95
C ILE A 91 -17.22 -10.67 -14.34
N TYR A 92 -15.98 -10.21 -14.50
CA TYR A 92 -15.70 -8.87 -14.99
C TYR A 92 -14.55 -8.82 -15.98
N CYS A 93 -14.60 -7.80 -16.83
CA CYS A 93 -13.47 -7.39 -17.65
C CYS A 93 -13.24 -5.89 -17.44
N TRP A 94 -12.39 -5.25 -18.26
CA TRP A 94 -12.06 -3.83 -18.09
C TRP A 94 -13.27 -2.89 -17.99
N ARG A 95 -14.29 -3.04 -18.86
CA ARG A 95 -15.46 -2.14 -18.93
C ARG A 95 -16.80 -2.85 -18.74
N GLY A 96 -16.78 -4.12 -18.35
CA GLY A 96 -18.01 -4.93 -18.35
C GLY A 96 -18.62 -5.02 -19.77
N GLY A 97 -17.78 -5.22 -20.78
CA GLY A 97 -18.20 -5.35 -22.18
C GLY A 97 -18.30 -6.80 -22.65
N THR A 98 -18.08 -7.01 -23.95
CA THR A 98 -18.26 -8.32 -24.61
C THR A 98 -17.40 -9.43 -24.01
N ARG A 99 -16.17 -9.16 -23.57
CA ARG A 99 -15.29 -10.20 -22.97
C ARG A 99 -15.94 -10.91 -21.78
N SER A 100 -16.33 -10.15 -20.75
CA SER A 100 -17.04 -10.71 -19.59
C SER A 100 -18.45 -11.18 -19.94
N GLY A 101 -19.13 -10.49 -20.86
CA GLY A 101 -20.48 -10.87 -21.30
C GLY A 101 -20.53 -12.24 -21.99
N SER A 102 -19.53 -12.57 -22.81
CA SER A 102 -19.42 -13.88 -23.47
C SER A 102 -19.26 -15.01 -22.46
N VAL A 103 -18.34 -14.87 -21.50
CA VAL A 103 -18.16 -15.88 -20.43
C VAL A 103 -19.44 -16.04 -19.62
N THR A 104 -20.04 -14.92 -19.21
CA THR A 104 -21.29 -14.92 -18.41
C THR A 104 -22.42 -15.62 -19.16
N THR A 105 -22.51 -15.42 -20.48
CA THR A 105 -23.52 -16.05 -21.34
C THR A 105 -23.32 -17.56 -21.40
N VAL A 106 -22.09 -18.02 -21.69
CA VAL A 106 -21.79 -19.46 -21.75
C VAL A 106 -22.04 -20.12 -20.39
N PHE A 107 -21.59 -19.51 -19.29
CA PHE A 107 -21.80 -20.04 -17.94
C PHE A 107 -23.28 -20.10 -17.56
N SER A 108 -24.07 -19.10 -17.98
CA SER A 108 -25.52 -19.12 -17.78
C SER A 108 -26.21 -20.21 -18.60
N MET A 109 -25.73 -20.51 -19.82
CA MET A 109 -26.27 -21.60 -20.65
C MET A 109 -26.00 -22.99 -20.06
N ILE A 110 -24.90 -23.16 -19.32
CA ILE A 110 -24.59 -24.39 -18.55
C ILE A 110 -25.55 -24.55 -17.35
N GLY A 111 -26.11 -23.44 -16.86
CA GLY A 111 -27.03 -23.41 -15.72
C GLY A 111 -26.43 -22.84 -14.44
N TRP A 112 -25.20 -22.33 -14.47
CA TRP A 112 -24.63 -21.58 -13.35
C TRP A 112 -25.28 -20.22 -13.21
N GLN A 113 -25.33 -19.70 -11.98
CA GLN A 113 -25.92 -18.41 -11.66
C GLN A 113 -24.93 -17.26 -11.91
N ALA A 114 -24.27 -17.30 -13.06
CA ALA A 114 -23.26 -16.32 -13.43
C ALA A 114 -23.86 -14.92 -13.56
N ARG A 115 -23.12 -13.92 -13.08
CA ARG A 115 -23.45 -12.51 -13.26
C ARG A 115 -22.23 -11.76 -13.76
N GLN A 116 -22.48 -10.62 -14.35
CA GLN A 116 -21.48 -9.73 -14.91
C GLN A 116 -21.43 -8.43 -14.10
N LEU A 117 -20.23 -8.01 -13.70
CA LEU A 117 -20.06 -6.71 -13.04
C LEU A 117 -20.35 -5.56 -14.01
N GLU A 118 -21.31 -4.71 -13.65
CA GLU A 118 -21.68 -3.53 -14.42
C GLU A 118 -20.55 -2.51 -14.50
N GLY A 119 -20.16 -2.14 -15.72
CA GLY A 119 -19.02 -1.27 -16.00
C GLY A 119 -17.63 -1.87 -15.67
N GLY A 120 -17.60 -3.10 -15.13
CA GLY A 120 -16.39 -3.90 -14.91
C GLY A 120 -15.37 -3.26 -13.98
N TYR A 121 -14.10 -3.62 -14.16
CA TYR A 121 -12.99 -3.11 -13.35
C TYR A 121 -12.88 -1.58 -13.38
N LYS A 122 -13.26 -0.91 -14.48
CA LYS A 122 -13.27 0.56 -14.54
C LYS A 122 -14.18 1.18 -13.47
N THR A 123 -15.34 0.58 -13.20
CA THR A 123 -16.24 1.03 -12.13
C THR A 123 -15.60 0.84 -10.76
N TYR A 124 -15.00 -0.33 -10.52
CA TYR A 124 -14.24 -0.58 -9.29
C TYR A 124 -13.12 0.44 -9.09
N ARG A 125 -12.32 0.68 -10.13
CA ARG A 125 -11.21 1.63 -10.08
C ARG A 125 -11.65 3.05 -9.75
N ARG A 126 -12.76 3.50 -10.34
CA ARG A 126 -13.35 4.80 -10.01
C ARG A 126 -13.78 4.84 -8.55
N ALA A 127 -14.52 3.83 -8.08
CA ALA A 127 -14.96 3.74 -6.70
C ALA A 127 -13.79 3.72 -5.70
N THR A 128 -12.67 3.07 -6.04
CA THR A 128 -11.42 3.10 -5.24
C THR A 128 -10.88 4.52 -5.11
N LEU A 129 -10.76 5.25 -6.23
CA LEU A 129 -10.28 6.64 -6.22
C LEU A 129 -11.23 7.55 -5.45
N ASP A 130 -12.53 7.48 -5.71
CA ASP A 130 -13.56 8.26 -5.01
C ASP A 130 -13.54 7.97 -3.50
N THR A 131 -13.27 6.71 -3.10
CA THR A 131 -13.10 6.35 -1.70
C THR A 131 -11.85 7.01 -1.09
N LEU A 132 -10.72 7.06 -1.81
CA LEU A 132 -9.48 7.65 -1.33
C LEU A 132 -9.53 9.18 -1.22
N ASP A 133 -10.43 9.84 -1.93
CA ASP A 133 -10.66 11.29 -1.81
C ASP A 133 -11.37 11.66 -0.50
N HIS A 134 -12.09 10.72 0.14
CA HIS A 134 -12.95 11.00 1.28
C HIS A 134 -12.63 10.17 2.54
N LEU A 135 -12.49 8.86 2.41
CA LEU A 135 -12.35 7.93 3.54
C LEU A 135 -11.16 8.27 4.46
N PRO A 136 -9.97 8.69 3.99
CA PRO A 136 -8.90 9.09 4.89
C PRO A 136 -9.31 10.21 5.87
N THR A 137 -10.13 11.15 5.42
CA THR A 137 -10.53 12.32 6.23
C THR A 137 -11.43 11.97 7.42
N THR A 138 -11.97 10.75 7.48
CA THR A 138 -12.85 10.31 8.57
C THR A 138 -12.08 9.81 9.79
N PHE A 139 -10.76 9.65 9.70
CA PHE A 139 -9.92 9.13 10.78
C PHE A 139 -9.14 10.23 11.47
N ARG A 140 -8.85 10.03 12.76
CA ARG A 140 -7.87 10.82 13.49
C ARG A 140 -6.53 10.11 13.42
N TYR A 141 -5.54 10.76 12.82
CA TYR A 141 -4.20 10.20 12.69
C TYR A 141 -3.29 10.65 13.83
N ILE A 142 -2.38 9.75 14.21
CA ILE A 142 -1.22 10.04 15.04
C ILE A 142 0.03 9.72 14.22
N ALA A 143 0.73 10.74 13.76
CA ALA A 143 1.93 10.59 12.95
C ALA A 143 3.13 10.27 13.84
N LEU A 144 3.81 9.16 13.55
CA LEU A 144 5.13 8.87 14.10
C LEU A 144 6.16 9.65 13.29
N THR A 145 6.81 10.61 13.94
CA THR A 145 7.90 11.41 13.38
C THR A 145 9.21 11.03 14.07
N GLY A 146 10.34 11.44 13.52
CA GLY A 146 11.66 11.12 14.07
C GLY A 146 12.66 10.80 12.96
N PRO A 147 13.96 10.92 13.23
CA PRO A 147 14.99 10.78 12.21
C PRO A 147 15.12 9.32 11.72
N THR A 148 15.77 9.13 10.56
CA THR A 148 15.99 7.79 9.99
C THR A 148 16.73 6.88 10.96
N GLY A 149 16.30 5.63 11.07
CA GLY A 149 16.88 4.66 12.00
C GLY A 149 16.36 4.78 13.44
N SER A 150 15.46 5.72 13.76
CA SER A 150 14.83 5.77 15.09
C SER A 150 13.86 4.62 15.37
N GLY A 151 13.61 3.76 14.37
CA GLY A 151 12.79 2.55 14.53
C GLY A 151 11.27 2.79 14.46
N LYS A 152 10.83 3.87 13.81
CA LYS A 152 9.39 4.19 13.63
C LYS A 152 8.57 3.03 13.09
N THR A 153 9.03 2.35 12.04
CA THR A 153 8.33 1.17 11.51
C THR A 153 8.22 0.05 12.56
N ARG A 154 9.29 -0.19 13.32
CA ARG A 154 9.29 -1.19 14.39
C ARG A 154 8.33 -0.81 15.53
N LEU A 155 8.28 0.47 15.90
CA LEU A 155 7.29 1.00 16.83
C LEU A 155 5.86 0.86 16.28
N LEU A 156 5.64 1.12 14.99
CA LEU A 156 4.36 0.97 14.33
C LEU A 156 3.88 -0.49 14.40
N HIS A 157 4.75 -1.46 14.14
CA HIS A 157 4.41 -2.88 14.32
C HIS A 157 4.12 -3.23 15.79
N ALA A 158 4.93 -2.73 16.73
CA ALA A 158 4.71 -2.96 18.16
C ALA A 158 3.39 -2.35 18.66
N LEU A 159 2.98 -1.19 18.13
CA LEU A 159 1.68 -0.57 18.38
C LEU A 159 0.53 -1.43 17.88
N ARG A 160 0.67 -2.04 16.69
CA ARG A 160 -0.31 -2.99 16.16
C ARG A 160 -0.46 -4.20 17.07
N GLU A 161 0.65 -4.76 17.53
CA GLU A 161 0.66 -5.90 18.47
C GLU A 161 0.08 -5.52 19.84
N ALA A 162 0.30 -4.28 20.28
CA ALA A 162 -0.34 -3.72 21.47
C ALA A 162 -1.85 -3.39 21.27
N GLY A 163 -2.41 -3.66 20.08
CA GLY A 163 -3.83 -3.52 19.79
C GLY A 163 -4.25 -2.18 19.17
N ALA A 164 -3.31 -1.29 18.83
CA ALA A 164 -3.61 -0.03 18.15
C ALA A 164 -3.94 -0.22 16.66
N GLN A 165 -4.64 0.75 16.06
CA GLN A 165 -4.81 0.78 14.61
C GLN A 165 -3.60 1.41 13.96
N THR A 166 -3.02 0.76 12.97
CA THR A 166 -1.77 1.19 12.35
C THR A 166 -1.88 1.14 10.84
N LEU A 167 -1.53 2.23 10.17
CA LEU A 167 -1.44 2.32 8.72
C LEU A 167 0.04 2.27 8.32
N ASP A 168 0.50 1.10 7.90
CA ASP A 168 1.86 0.87 7.44
C ASP A 168 1.96 1.10 5.94
N LEU A 169 2.26 2.35 5.55
CA LEU A 169 2.33 2.75 4.15
C LEU A 169 3.53 2.14 3.43
N GLU A 170 4.64 1.88 4.14
CA GLU A 170 5.83 1.25 3.56
C GLU A 170 5.57 -0.21 3.20
N GLN A 171 4.88 -0.94 4.09
CA GLN A 171 4.46 -2.32 3.84
C GLN A 171 3.48 -2.38 2.65
N LEU A 172 2.52 -1.45 2.56
CA LEU A 172 1.62 -1.39 1.41
C LEU A 172 2.36 -1.06 0.11
N ALA A 173 3.43 -0.27 0.17
CA ALA A 173 4.25 0.13 -0.97
C ALA A 173 5.42 -0.81 -1.27
N ALA A 174 5.61 -1.88 -0.47
CA ALA A 174 6.78 -2.76 -0.48
C ALA A 174 8.11 -1.98 -0.60
N HIS A 175 8.22 -0.85 0.11
CA HIS A 175 9.32 0.09 -0.06
C HIS A 175 9.45 0.99 1.19
N ARG A 176 10.67 1.11 1.74
CA ARG A 176 10.97 2.02 2.86
C ARG A 176 11.00 3.48 2.40
N GLY A 177 10.64 4.42 3.27
CA GLY A 177 10.65 5.86 2.99
C GLY A 177 12.04 6.47 2.80
N SER A 178 13.11 5.70 3.00
CA SER A 178 14.50 6.15 2.89
C SER A 178 15.07 6.00 1.46
N LEU A 179 16.21 6.66 1.22
CA LEU A 179 16.98 6.54 -0.02
C LEU A 179 17.33 5.08 -0.37
N LEU A 180 17.53 4.25 0.64
CA LEU A 180 17.93 2.84 0.52
C LEU A 180 16.73 1.89 0.63
N GLY A 181 15.51 2.39 0.35
CA GLY A 181 14.28 1.72 0.75
C GLY A 181 13.74 0.62 -0.16
N ALA A 182 14.40 0.32 -1.27
CA ALA A 182 13.97 -0.79 -2.13
C ALA A 182 14.15 -2.13 -1.39
N LEU A 183 13.08 -2.88 -1.20
CA LEU A 183 13.13 -4.20 -0.55
C LEU A 183 13.67 -5.25 -1.53
N PRO A 184 14.74 -6.00 -1.19
CA PRO A 184 15.28 -7.01 -2.08
C PRO A 184 14.27 -8.11 -2.42
N GLY A 185 14.04 -8.34 -3.71
CA GLY A 185 13.15 -9.41 -4.18
C GLY A 185 11.67 -9.08 -4.11
N GLU A 186 11.29 -7.92 -3.58
CA GLU A 186 9.89 -7.46 -3.50
C GLU A 186 9.70 -6.26 -4.44
N PRO A 187 9.11 -6.46 -5.64
CA PRO A 187 8.83 -5.34 -6.51
C PRO A 187 7.75 -4.46 -5.87
N GLN A 188 8.01 -3.14 -5.89
CA GLN A 188 7.00 -2.17 -5.49
C GLN A 188 5.74 -2.37 -6.36
N PRO A 189 4.54 -2.37 -5.76
CA PRO A 189 3.29 -2.51 -6.49
C PRO A 189 3.08 -1.36 -7.49
N SER A 190 2.16 -1.57 -8.43
CA SER A 190 1.65 -0.45 -9.24
C SER A 190 0.93 0.56 -8.32
N GLN A 191 0.81 1.80 -8.79
CA GLN A 191 -0.04 2.80 -8.13
C GLN A 191 -1.47 2.27 -7.92
N LYS A 192 -2.01 1.52 -8.89
CA LYS A 192 -3.38 1.06 -8.80
C LYS A 192 -3.56 0.01 -7.70
N TRP A 193 -2.65 -0.95 -7.63
CA TRP A 193 -2.69 -1.99 -6.60
C TRP A 193 -2.45 -1.41 -5.21
N PHE A 194 -1.51 -0.45 -5.07
CA PHE A 194 -1.33 0.29 -3.82
C PHE A 194 -2.63 0.95 -3.35
N ASP A 195 -3.31 1.67 -4.25
CA ASP A 195 -4.58 2.35 -3.92
C ASP A 195 -5.67 1.35 -3.50
N THR A 196 -5.75 0.19 -4.15
CA THR A 196 -6.65 -0.91 -3.78
C THR A 196 -6.34 -1.44 -2.37
N LEU A 197 -5.07 -1.71 -2.07
CA LEU A 197 -4.65 -2.17 -0.75
C LEU A 197 -4.91 -1.12 0.34
N LEU A 198 -4.66 0.16 0.02
CA LEU A 198 -4.89 1.27 0.93
C LEU A 198 -6.37 1.41 1.31
N VAL A 199 -7.29 1.31 0.33
CA VAL A 199 -8.73 1.28 0.63
C VAL A 199 -9.09 0.09 1.52
N GLY A 200 -8.51 -1.09 1.26
CA GLY A 200 -8.70 -2.27 2.10
C GLY A 200 -8.28 -2.04 3.55
N ALA A 201 -7.08 -1.48 3.76
CA ALA A 201 -6.57 -1.15 5.09
C ALA A 201 -7.46 -0.13 5.79
N LEU A 202 -7.83 0.98 5.13
CA LEU A 202 -8.65 2.04 5.72
C LEU A 202 -10.05 1.54 6.10
N ARG A 203 -10.68 0.69 5.29
CA ARG A 203 -12.02 0.14 5.59
C ARG A 203 -12.03 -0.80 6.79
N SER A 204 -10.87 -1.34 7.19
CA SER A 204 -10.75 -2.20 8.37
C SER A 204 -10.71 -1.43 9.69
N PHE A 205 -10.52 -0.11 9.64
CA PHE A 205 -10.39 0.72 10.83
C PHE A 205 -11.75 1.15 11.39
N ASP A 206 -11.81 1.23 12.71
CA ASP A 206 -12.83 1.91 13.49
C ASP A 206 -12.56 3.42 13.53
N PRO A 207 -13.44 4.28 12.98
CA PRO A 207 -13.31 5.73 13.02
C PRO A 207 -13.31 6.34 14.43
N ALA A 208 -13.81 5.62 15.44
CA ALA A 208 -13.80 6.09 16.83
C ALA A 208 -12.40 6.06 17.44
N ARG A 209 -11.46 5.30 16.86
CA ARG A 209 -10.11 5.07 17.39
C ARG A 209 -9.06 5.79 16.53
N PRO A 210 -7.96 6.28 17.13
CA PRO A 210 -6.88 6.89 16.35
C PRO A 210 -6.18 5.84 15.47
N VAL A 211 -5.57 6.31 14.38
CA VAL A 211 -4.75 5.50 13.47
C VAL A 211 -3.32 6.03 13.51
N PHE A 212 -2.38 5.19 13.96
CA PHE A 212 -0.96 5.51 13.91
C PHE A 212 -0.43 5.32 12.48
N VAL A 213 0.43 6.23 12.04
CA VAL A 213 1.02 6.19 10.69
C VAL A 213 2.47 6.67 10.75
N GLU A 214 3.38 5.99 10.06
CA GLU A 214 4.74 6.47 9.85
C GLU A 214 4.75 7.43 8.66
N ALA A 215 5.31 8.63 8.82
CA ALA A 215 5.19 9.66 7.79
C ALA A 215 6.50 10.43 7.58
N GLU A 216 7.04 10.37 6.36
CA GLU A 216 8.18 11.20 5.95
C GLU A 216 7.99 11.94 4.60
N SER A 217 7.08 11.54 3.70
CA SER A 217 6.80 12.34 2.49
C SER A 217 5.48 11.99 1.76
N ARG A 218 5.10 12.80 0.76
CA ARG A 218 3.96 12.56 -0.16
C ARG A 218 4.15 11.36 -1.09
N ARG A 219 5.37 10.81 -1.17
CA ARG A 219 5.74 9.72 -2.07
C ARG A 219 6.51 8.64 -1.34
N ILE A 220 6.32 7.39 -1.77
CA ILE A 220 7.10 6.24 -1.30
C ILE A 220 7.63 5.54 -2.55
N GLY A 221 8.89 5.80 -2.90
CA GLY A 221 9.43 5.39 -4.20
C GLY A 221 8.61 5.96 -5.37
N ALA A 222 8.08 5.08 -6.22
CA ALA A 222 7.21 5.43 -7.34
C ALA A 222 5.76 5.74 -6.92
N ILE A 223 5.32 5.30 -5.74
CA ILE A 223 3.96 5.50 -5.23
C ILE A 223 3.75 6.95 -4.80
N SER A 224 2.62 7.51 -5.22
CA SER A 224 2.11 8.80 -4.74
C SER A 224 0.95 8.56 -3.78
N LEU A 225 1.01 9.18 -2.60
CA LEU A 225 -0.07 9.06 -1.61
C LEU A 225 -1.25 9.97 -1.98
N PRO A 226 -2.51 9.56 -1.71
CA PRO A 226 -3.68 10.42 -1.89
C PRO A 226 -3.56 11.72 -1.10
N LEU A 227 -3.94 12.85 -1.70
CA LEU A 227 -3.83 14.15 -1.06
C LEU A 227 -4.62 14.21 0.26
N ALA A 228 -5.85 13.68 0.25
CA ALA A 228 -6.71 13.61 1.43
C ALA A 228 -6.03 12.89 2.61
N LEU A 229 -5.31 11.80 2.34
CA LEU A 229 -4.56 11.06 3.36
C LEU A 229 -3.40 11.91 3.91
N VAL A 230 -2.57 12.47 3.02
CA VAL A 230 -1.42 13.29 3.39
C VAL A 230 -1.85 14.47 4.26
N GLU A 231 -2.85 15.23 3.83
CA GLU A 231 -3.34 16.38 4.59
C GLU A 231 -3.89 15.97 5.95
N SER A 232 -4.55 14.81 6.03
CA SER A 232 -5.14 14.32 7.27
C SER A 232 -4.08 13.96 8.31
N PHE A 233 -3.01 13.24 7.95
CA PHE A 233 -1.96 12.92 8.91
C PHE A 233 -0.98 14.07 9.18
N HIS A 234 -0.78 14.99 8.24
CA HIS A 234 -0.01 16.22 8.47
C HIS A 234 -0.65 17.16 9.50
N ARG A 235 -1.99 17.15 9.58
CA ARG A 235 -2.77 17.86 10.61
C ARG A 235 -2.98 17.04 11.88
N GLY A 236 -2.60 15.75 11.86
CA GLY A 236 -2.76 14.84 12.98
C GLY A 236 -1.82 15.18 14.14
N ALA A 237 -2.10 14.57 15.30
CA ALA A 237 -1.18 14.66 16.44
C ALA A 237 0.14 13.96 16.09
N CYS A 238 1.25 14.39 16.70
CA CYS A 238 2.56 13.81 16.44
C CYS A 238 3.11 13.09 17.68
N VAL A 239 3.80 11.98 17.45
CA VAL A 239 4.71 11.36 18.41
C VAL A 239 6.11 11.45 17.81
N GLU A 240 6.98 12.24 18.43
CA GLU A 240 8.37 12.33 18.01
C GLU A 240 9.16 11.20 18.67
N VAL A 241 9.58 10.26 17.82
CA VAL A 241 10.34 9.06 18.18
C VAL A 241 11.82 9.39 18.16
N GLU A 242 12.39 9.46 19.34
CA GLU A 242 13.81 9.69 19.56
C GLU A 242 14.50 8.36 19.87
N ALA A 243 15.72 8.19 19.37
CA ALA A 243 16.57 7.06 19.70
C ALA A 243 18.02 7.54 19.80
N SER A 244 18.80 6.88 20.65
CA SER A 244 20.23 7.22 20.77
C SER A 244 20.95 7.01 19.43
N ARG A 245 22.00 7.78 19.17
CA ARG A 245 22.80 7.63 17.94
C ARG A 245 23.30 6.20 17.76
N GLU A 246 23.73 5.57 18.83
CA GLU A 246 24.22 4.19 18.79
C GLU A 246 23.10 3.18 18.56
N ASP A 247 21.92 3.36 19.17
CA ASP A 247 20.76 2.51 18.87
C ASP A 247 20.36 2.59 17.40
N ARG A 248 20.36 3.82 16.85
CA ARG A 248 20.07 4.05 15.43
C ARG A 248 21.11 3.37 14.56
N ALA A 249 22.40 3.51 14.86
CA ALA A 249 23.46 2.87 14.10
C ALA A 249 23.30 1.34 14.11
N THR A 250 23.12 0.73 15.28
CA THR A 250 22.87 -0.71 15.41
C THR A 250 21.62 -1.16 14.66
N PHE A 251 20.53 -0.39 14.75
CA PHE A 251 19.29 -0.69 14.05
C PHE A 251 19.48 -0.66 12.52
N LEU A 252 20.17 0.37 12.00
CA LEU A 252 20.46 0.50 10.58
C LEU A 252 21.33 -0.65 10.06
N LEU A 253 22.32 -1.10 10.83
CA LEU A 253 23.15 -2.25 10.46
C LEU A 253 22.31 -3.52 10.30
N HIS A 254 21.34 -3.72 11.18
CA HIS A 254 20.43 -4.86 11.08
C HIS A 254 19.48 -4.72 9.89
N ASP A 255 18.80 -3.59 9.75
CA ASP A 255 17.75 -3.37 8.74
C ASP A 255 18.34 -3.33 7.31
N TYR A 256 19.57 -2.82 7.18
CA TYR A 256 20.30 -2.74 5.91
C TYR A 256 21.40 -3.79 5.75
N ALA A 257 21.41 -4.85 6.56
CA ALA A 257 22.42 -5.93 6.46
C ALA A 257 22.55 -6.49 5.03
N HIS A 258 21.44 -6.56 4.30
CA HIS A 258 21.39 -7.03 2.91
C HIS A 258 22.16 -6.13 1.92
N LEU A 259 22.37 -4.85 2.22
CA LEU A 259 23.15 -3.93 1.38
C LEU A 259 24.65 -4.22 1.51
N PHE A 260 25.11 -4.51 2.71
CA PHE A 260 26.50 -4.88 2.98
C PHE A 260 26.89 -6.22 2.35
N GLN A 261 25.92 -7.11 2.15
CA GLN A 261 26.11 -8.36 1.38
C GLN A 261 26.30 -8.14 -0.13
N ARG A 262 26.04 -6.93 -0.64
CA ARG A 262 26.17 -6.56 -2.06
C ARG A 262 26.91 -5.22 -2.21
N PRO A 263 28.21 -5.16 -1.84
CA PRO A 263 28.94 -3.90 -1.68
C PRO A 263 28.95 -3.04 -2.95
N GLU A 264 29.10 -3.64 -4.14
CA GLU A 264 29.12 -2.88 -5.40
C GLU A 264 27.78 -2.19 -5.69
N SER A 265 26.66 -2.90 -5.51
CA SER A 265 25.32 -2.32 -5.65
C SER A 265 25.08 -1.20 -4.62
N PHE A 266 25.57 -1.38 -3.39
CA PHE A 266 25.46 -0.36 -2.36
C PHE A 266 26.28 0.89 -2.69
N LYS A 267 27.51 0.74 -3.20
CA LYS A 267 28.34 1.86 -3.68
C LYS A 267 27.68 2.61 -4.83
N GLU A 268 27.03 1.91 -5.77
CA GLU A 268 26.27 2.54 -6.85
C GLU A 268 25.11 3.38 -6.31
N GLN A 269 24.40 2.88 -5.30
CA GLN A 269 23.33 3.65 -4.64
C GLN A 269 23.89 4.91 -3.96
N LEU A 270 24.98 4.79 -3.19
CA LEU A 270 25.63 5.95 -2.55
C LEU A 270 26.18 6.94 -3.58
N SER A 271 26.61 6.49 -4.76
CA SER A 271 27.09 7.37 -5.83
C SER A 271 26.01 8.33 -6.35
N ARG A 272 24.72 7.97 -6.21
CA ARG A 272 23.61 8.86 -6.55
C ARG A 272 23.53 10.08 -5.63
N LEU A 273 24.23 10.07 -4.50
CA LEU A 273 24.31 11.17 -3.55
C LEU A 273 25.35 12.24 -3.90
N ILE A 274 26.10 12.11 -4.99
CA ILE A 274 27.09 13.11 -5.43
C ILE A 274 26.44 14.47 -5.75
N GLY A 275 25.12 14.54 -5.94
CA GLY A 275 24.38 15.81 -6.04
C GLY A 275 24.07 16.48 -4.70
N LEU A 276 24.13 15.74 -3.59
CA LEU A 276 23.86 16.21 -2.23
C LEU A 276 25.13 16.31 -1.37
N HIS A 277 26.19 15.61 -1.75
CA HIS A 277 27.47 15.56 -1.05
C HIS A 277 28.64 15.66 -2.02
N SER A 278 29.78 16.15 -1.55
CA SER A 278 31.04 16.16 -2.31
C SER A 278 31.45 14.75 -2.73
N ARG A 279 32.09 14.62 -3.89
CA ARG A 279 32.67 13.36 -4.36
C ARG A 279 33.62 12.72 -3.34
N GLU A 280 34.46 13.52 -2.68
CA GLU A 280 35.39 13.07 -1.64
C GLU A 280 34.68 12.33 -0.50
N ARG A 281 33.57 12.89 0.02
CA ARG A 281 32.76 12.25 1.05
C ARG A 281 32.19 10.90 0.59
N VAL A 282 31.61 10.86 -0.62
CA VAL A 282 31.06 9.61 -1.17
C VAL A 282 32.16 8.56 -1.37
N SER A 283 33.36 8.97 -1.82
CA SER A 283 34.52 8.10 -1.90
C SER A 283 34.98 7.60 -0.52
N GLY A 284 34.89 8.44 0.52
CA GLY A 284 35.12 8.04 1.91
C GLY A 284 34.15 6.94 2.35
N TRP A 285 32.86 7.07 2.02
CA TRP A 285 31.87 6.02 2.30
C TRP A 285 32.15 4.72 1.54
N HIS A 286 32.60 4.79 0.29
CA HIS A 286 33.05 3.61 -0.46
C HIS A 286 34.22 2.92 0.23
N ALA A 287 35.21 3.68 0.71
CA ALA A 287 36.34 3.12 1.45
C ALA A 287 35.92 2.44 2.77
N LEU A 288 34.91 2.96 3.46
CA LEU A 288 34.35 2.31 4.66
C LEU A 288 33.68 0.97 4.32
N ILE A 289 32.99 0.88 3.18
CA ILE A 289 32.42 -0.38 2.68
C ILE A 289 33.55 -1.38 2.38
N ASP A 290 34.58 -0.96 1.66
CA ASP A 290 35.72 -1.82 1.29
C ASP A 290 36.50 -2.32 2.51
N ALA A 291 36.58 -1.51 3.56
CA ALA A 291 37.25 -1.86 4.81
C ALA A 291 36.35 -2.66 5.78
N GLY A 292 35.10 -2.95 5.44
CA GLY A 292 34.15 -3.63 6.34
C GLY A 292 33.81 -2.83 7.61
N ARG A 293 33.96 -1.49 7.58
CA ARG A 293 33.73 -0.60 8.73
C ARG A 293 32.26 -0.14 8.77
N GLU A 294 31.34 -1.10 8.76
CA GLU A 294 29.90 -0.86 8.60
C GLU A 294 29.32 0.08 9.68
N ALA A 295 29.70 -0.13 10.94
CA ALA A 295 29.21 0.67 12.06
C ALA A 295 29.63 2.14 11.99
N GLU A 296 30.82 2.41 11.45
CA GLU A 296 31.28 3.78 11.23
C GLU A 296 30.55 4.42 10.05
N LEU A 297 30.34 3.67 8.96
CA LEU A 297 29.54 4.15 7.84
C LEU A 297 28.11 4.51 8.29
N ALA A 298 27.47 3.65 9.08
CA ALA A 298 26.12 3.91 9.60
C ALA A 298 26.08 5.21 10.42
N ARG A 299 27.07 5.42 11.29
CA ARG A 299 27.22 6.65 12.08
C ARG A 299 27.45 7.89 11.20
N GLU A 300 28.33 7.80 10.20
CA GLU A 300 28.56 8.91 9.28
C GLU A 300 27.32 9.26 8.46
N LEU A 301 26.59 8.26 7.97
CA LEU A 301 25.34 8.49 7.25
C LEU A 301 24.28 9.14 8.15
N ILE A 302 24.18 8.75 9.41
CA ILE A 302 23.32 9.42 10.39
C ILE A 302 23.68 10.91 10.49
N ASP A 303 24.94 11.21 10.82
CA ASP A 303 25.35 12.57 11.17
C ASP A 303 25.40 13.50 9.95
N LEU A 304 25.84 12.99 8.79
CA LEU A 304 26.18 13.81 7.64
C LEU A 304 25.10 13.82 6.55
N HIS A 305 24.20 12.84 6.54
CA HIS A 305 23.16 12.71 5.52
C HIS A 305 21.74 12.76 6.12
N TYR A 306 21.39 11.81 7.00
CA TYR A 306 20.03 11.63 7.47
C TYR A 306 19.57 12.76 8.40
N ASP A 307 20.35 13.12 9.42
CA ASP A 307 19.95 14.15 10.40
C ASP A 307 19.86 15.55 9.76
N PRO A 308 20.82 15.98 8.91
CA PRO A 308 20.69 17.24 8.17
C PRO A 308 19.54 17.25 7.17
N ALA A 309 19.18 16.11 6.58
CA ALA A 309 18.01 16.02 5.70
C ALA A 309 16.71 16.13 6.51
N TYR A 310 16.59 15.40 7.62
CA TYR A 310 15.43 15.42 8.51
C TYR A 310 15.17 16.82 9.08
N ALA A 311 16.22 17.51 9.56
CA ALA A 311 16.09 18.86 10.12
C ALA A 311 15.53 19.88 9.11
N ARG A 312 15.79 19.68 7.81
CA ARG A 312 15.25 20.55 6.74
C ARG A 312 13.79 20.24 6.40
N SER A 313 13.37 18.97 6.46
CA SER A 313 12.06 18.52 5.96
C SER A 313 10.97 18.43 7.04
N SER A 314 11.30 18.00 8.27
CA SER A 314 10.30 17.59 9.26
C SER A 314 9.43 18.74 9.76
N ARG A 315 10.02 19.93 9.94
CA ARG A 315 9.32 21.12 10.47
C ARG A 315 8.33 21.77 9.49
N GLN A 316 8.37 21.40 8.21
CA GLN A 316 7.55 22.06 7.19
C GLN A 316 6.20 21.39 6.96
N ASN A 317 6.08 20.10 7.30
CA ASN A 317 4.94 19.28 6.87
C ASN A 317 3.91 19.01 7.98
N PHE A 318 4.28 19.06 9.25
CA PHE A 318 3.40 18.69 10.37
C PHE A 318 3.07 19.89 11.25
N SER A 319 1.77 20.23 11.34
CA SER A 319 1.33 21.42 12.09
C SER A 319 1.48 21.25 13.60
N GLU A 320 1.28 20.04 14.12
CA GLU A 320 1.33 19.75 15.56
C GLU A 320 2.69 19.24 16.04
N LEU A 321 3.74 19.26 15.20
CA LEU A 321 5.07 18.77 15.59
C LEU A 321 5.63 19.53 16.80
N SER A 322 5.35 20.82 16.93
CA SER A 322 5.77 21.64 18.09
C SER A 322 5.13 21.21 19.42
N ARG A 323 4.05 20.43 19.36
CA ARG A 323 3.32 19.87 20.51
C ARG A 323 3.42 18.35 20.56
N ALA A 324 4.38 17.78 19.83
CA ALA A 324 4.52 16.34 19.74
C ALA A 324 4.75 15.70 21.12
N THR A 325 4.19 14.52 21.30
CA THR A 325 4.56 13.69 22.45
C THR A 325 5.92 13.08 22.18
N HIS A 326 6.92 13.43 22.99
CA HIS A 326 8.25 12.86 22.86
C HIS A 326 8.32 11.46 23.48
N MET A 327 8.93 10.54 22.74
CA MET A 327 9.18 9.17 23.17
C MET A 327 10.62 8.78 22.83
N LEU A 328 11.40 8.51 23.87
CA LEU A 328 12.65 7.76 23.72
C LEU A 328 12.30 6.29 23.48
N PHE A 329 12.61 5.81 22.29
CA PHE A 329 12.38 4.44 21.85
C PHE A 329 13.71 3.70 21.71
N ARG A 330 13.73 2.45 22.19
CA ARG A 330 14.87 1.54 22.06
C ARG A 330 14.54 0.48 21.02
N PRO A 331 14.83 0.72 19.73
CA PRO A 331 14.39 -0.16 18.65
C PRO A 331 15.08 -1.53 18.65
N ASN A 332 16.21 -1.67 19.35
CA ASN A 332 16.95 -2.92 19.50
C ASN A 332 16.56 -3.70 20.77
N GLY A 333 15.69 -3.14 21.61
CA GLY A 333 15.22 -3.78 22.83
C GLY A 333 14.27 -4.95 22.54
N ALA A 334 14.23 -5.94 23.44
CA ALA A 334 13.24 -7.02 23.39
C ALA A 334 11.84 -6.56 23.85
N ASP A 335 11.75 -5.39 24.49
CA ASP A 335 10.56 -4.83 25.14
C ASP A 335 9.82 -3.80 24.27
N VAL A 336 9.91 -3.90 22.94
CA VAL A 336 9.31 -2.90 22.02
C VAL A 336 7.79 -2.80 22.16
N VAL A 337 7.11 -3.91 22.47
CA VAL A 337 5.65 -3.95 22.67
C VAL A 337 5.27 -3.31 24.00
N GLU A 338 6.05 -3.52 25.07
CA GLU A 338 5.88 -2.86 26.35
C GLU A 338 6.08 -1.34 26.23
N GLN A 339 7.09 -0.92 25.47
CA GLN A 339 7.32 0.49 25.14
C GLN A 339 6.11 1.09 24.39
N ALA A 340 5.53 0.34 23.43
CA ALA A 340 4.32 0.76 22.72
C ALA A 340 3.09 0.86 23.64
N ARG A 341 2.87 -0.11 24.53
CA ARG A 341 1.79 -0.05 25.53
C ARG A 341 1.93 1.15 26.47
N ALA A 342 3.16 1.47 26.89
CA ALA A 342 3.43 2.64 27.70
C ALA A 342 3.11 3.95 26.96
N LEU A 343 3.41 4.04 25.66
CA LEU A 343 3.01 5.17 24.83
C LEU A 343 1.48 5.31 24.77
N LEU A 344 0.76 4.21 24.52
CA LEU A 344 -0.71 4.23 24.47
C LEU A 344 -1.31 4.73 25.78
N ALA A 345 -0.83 4.21 26.92
CA ALA A 345 -1.29 4.64 28.25
C ALA A 345 -1.06 6.15 28.51
N ARG A 346 0.10 6.69 28.06
CA ARG A 346 0.39 8.13 28.15
C ARG A 346 -0.58 8.96 27.32
N LEU A 347 -0.87 8.54 26.09
CA LEU A 347 -1.78 9.25 25.18
C LEU A 347 -3.23 9.23 25.71
N ASP A 348 -3.68 8.11 26.28
CA ASP A 348 -5.03 8.02 26.87
C ASP A 348 -5.17 8.88 28.14
N SER A 349 -4.11 8.96 28.95
CA SER A 349 -4.07 9.83 30.12
C SER A 349 -4.16 11.31 29.75
N ALA A 350 -3.42 11.72 28.71
CA ALA A 350 -3.45 13.11 28.20
C ALA A 350 -4.85 13.48 27.68
N ARG A 351 -5.52 12.59 26.93
CA ARG A 351 -6.89 12.81 26.44
C ARG A 351 -7.92 12.92 27.57
N SER A 352 -7.71 12.21 28.67
CA SER A 352 -8.61 12.24 29.82
C SER A 352 -8.49 13.56 30.60
N ALA A 353 -7.31 14.18 30.62
CA ALA A 353 -7.06 15.46 31.28
C ALA A 353 -7.63 16.68 30.52
N GLU A 354 -7.83 16.57 29.20
CA GLU A 354 -8.38 17.65 28.35
C GLU A 354 -9.92 17.70 28.30
N ARG A 355 -10.63 16.70 28.87
CA ARG A 355 -12.10 16.74 28.95
C ARG A 355 -12.56 17.66 30.08
N PRO A 356 -13.38 18.71 29.83
CA PRO A 356 -13.93 19.53 30.90
C PRO A 356 -14.82 18.68 31.82
N PRO A 357 -14.88 19.00 33.13
CA PRO A 357 -15.73 18.26 34.05
C PRO A 357 -17.19 18.32 33.60
N VAL A 358 -17.83 17.16 33.50
CA VAL A 358 -19.26 17.04 33.22
C VAL A 358 -20.01 17.80 34.30
N SER A 359 -20.70 18.87 33.92
CA SER A 359 -21.51 19.66 34.85
C SER A 359 -22.62 18.77 35.42
N PRO A 360 -22.88 18.82 36.74
CA PRO A 360 -23.89 17.98 37.36
C PRO A 360 -25.28 18.29 36.77
N PRO A 361 -26.18 17.29 36.71
CA PRO A 361 -27.52 17.49 36.16
C PRO A 361 -28.27 18.52 37.00
N ILE A 362 -28.72 19.58 36.33
CA ILE A 362 -29.59 20.60 36.92
C ILE A 362 -30.91 19.90 37.28
N THR A 363 -31.17 19.77 38.58
CA THR A 363 -32.42 19.23 39.10
C THR A 363 -33.50 20.29 38.91
N PRO A 364 -34.60 20.02 38.20
CA PRO A 364 -35.68 20.99 38.08
C PRO A 364 -36.44 21.08 39.42
N ALA A 365 -36.72 22.31 39.86
CA ALA A 365 -37.51 22.65 41.04
C ALA A 365 -39.01 22.53 40.79
#